data_AF-A0A5C7N7D4-F1
#
_entry.id   AF-A0A5C7N7D4-F1
#
_cell.length_a   1.000
_cell.length_b   1.000
_cell.length_c   1.000
_cell.angle_alpha   90.00
_cell.angle_beta   90.00
_cell.angle_gamma   90.00
#
_symmetry.space_group_name_H-M   'P 1'
#
loop_
_entity.id
_entity.type
_entity.pdbx_description
1 polymer ?
#
loop_
_entity_poly.entity_id
_entity_poly.type
_entity_poly.pdbx_seq_one_letter_code
_entity_poly.pdbx_strand_id
1 'polypeptide(L)'
;MITKRIAQVFLSIMALAFCKVGVEALFTPQAVLANVGIALDNTSALSSMRAVYGGMHLVFGLFCLWGVFKKQVGPLLLVSLYASGFVIGRCAGILLDGKPNEFVTTWLLTELFSLIVSVGLLMAMQRKVEPKPATAL
;
A
#
# COMPACT_ATOMS: atom_id res chain seq x y z
N MET A 1 14.67 19.38 -3.16
CA MET A 1 13.34 19.69 -3.73
C MET A 1 12.79 18.58 -4.64
N ILE A 2 13.59 17.99 -5.54
CA ILE A 2 13.14 16.95 -6.49
C ILE A 2 12.56 15.70 -5.80
N THR A 3 13.29 15.06 -4.88
CA THR A 3 12.81 13.86 -4.14
C THR A 3 11.47 14.09 -3.44
N LYS A 4 11.28 15.30 -2.87
CA LYS A 4 10.05 15.69 -2.20
C LYS A 4 8.87 15.70 -3.18
N ARG A 5 9.06 16.23 -4.39
CA ARG A 5 8.03 16.26 -5.45
C ARG A 5 7.69 14.86 -5.95
N ILE A 6 8.70 14.01 -6.18
CA ILE A 6 8.49 12.62 -6.58
C ILE A 6 7.67 11.87 -5.52
N ALA A 7 8.00 12.04 -4.23
CA ALA A 7 7.24 11.44 -3.15
C ALA A 7 5.80 11.96 -3.08
N GLN A 8 5.54 13.24 -3.36
CA GLN A 8 4.17 13.76 -3.44
C GLN A 8 3.36 13.11 -4.56
N VAL A 9 3.94 12.96 -5.75
CA VAL A 9 3.27 12.32 -6.88
C VAL A 9 2.98 10.86 -6.56
N PHE A 10 3.97 10.11 -6.06
CA PHE A 10 3.80 8.72 -5.66
C PHE A 10 2.71 8.55 -4.59
N LEU A 11 2.76 9.35 -3.52
CA LEU A 11 1.74 9.30 -2.47
C LEU A 11 0.35 9.71 -2.95
N SER A 12 0.25 10.60 -3.95
CA SER A 12 -1.03 10.96 -4.56
C SER A 12 -1.64 9.77 -5.32
N ILE A 13 -0.81 9.03 -6.06
CA ILE A 13 -1.22 7.81 -6.76
C ILE A 13 -1.65 6.74 -5.75
N MET A 14 -0.88 6.53 -4.68
CA MET A 14 -1.23 5.58 -3.62
C MET A 14 -2.52 5.98 -2.89
N ALA A 15 -2.71 7.28 -2.62
CA ALA A 15 -3.93 7.79 -2.01
C ALA A 15 -5.16 7.46 -2.87
N LEU A 16 -5.08 7.73 -4.18
CA LEU A 16 -6.16 7.41 -5.11
C LEU A 16 -6.42 5.90 -5.19
N ALA A 17 -5.38 5.07 -5.28
CA ALA A 17 -5.51 3.62 -5.34
C ALA A 17 -6.17 3.05 -4.08
N PHE A 18 -5.71 3.44 -2.89
CA PHE A 18 -6.27 2.98 -1.63
C PHE A 18 -7.68 3.50 -1.38
N CYS A 19 -7.97 4.77 -1.68
CA CYS A 19 -9.32 5.29 -1.57
C CYS A 19 -10.28 4.59 -2.54
N LYS A 20 -9.85 4.30 -3.77
CA LYS A 20 -10.66 3.55 -4.74
C LYS A 20 -11.03 2.18 -4.19
N VAL A 21 -10.04 1.38 -3.77
CA VAL A 21 -10.29 0.05 -3.19
C VAL A 21 -11.15 0.14 -1.93
N GLY A 22 -10.87 1.11 -1.07
CA GLY A 22 -11.62 1.35 0.16
C GLY A 22 -13.09 1.65 -0.09
N VAL A 23 -13.39 2.55 -1.03
CA VAL A 23 -14.77 2.88 -1.42
C VAL A 23 -15.45 1.66 -2.05
N GLU A 24 -14.79 0.99 -2.99
CA GLU A 24 -15.36 -0.19 -3.67
C GLU A 24 -15.68 -1.32 -2.68
N ALA A 25 -14.80 -1.61 -1.72
CA ALA A 25 -15.04 -2.62 -0.69
C ALA A 25 -16.10 -2.21 0.34
N LEU A 26 -16.28 -0.90 0.61
CA LEU A 26 -17.33 -0.40 1.51
C LEU A 26 -18.73 -0.56 0.92
N PHE A 27 -18.89 -0.35 -0.39
CA PHE A 27 -20.20 -0.41 -1.04
C PHE A 27 -20.45 -1.77 -1.69
N THR A 28 -19.49 -2.30 -2.43
CA THR A 28 -19.61 -3.50 -3.28
C THR A 28 -18.49 -4.52 -2.97
N PRO A 29 -18.53 -5.20 -1.81
CA PRO A 29 -17.42 -6.01 -1.32
C PRO A 29 -17.24 -7.30 -2.14
N GLN A 30 -18.33 -7.82 -2.70
CA GLN A 30 -18.33 -9.01 -3.56
C GLN A 30 -17.59 -8.74 -4.87
N ALA A 31 -17.67 -7.52 -5.42
CA ALA A 31 -16.99 -7.17 -6.65
C ALA A 31 -15.46 -7.25 -6.51
N VAL A 32 -14.94 -6.84 -5.34
CA VAL A 32 -13.50 -6.87 -5.02
C VAL A 32 -12.94 -8.29 -5.06
N LEU A 33 -13.72 -9.28 -4.64
CA LEU A 33 -13.30 -10.68 -4.56
C LEU A 33 -13.73 -11.56 -5.73
N ALA A 34 -14.53 -11.04 -6.66
CA ALA A 34 -15.00 -11.80 -7.82
C ALA A 34 -13.83 -12.37 -8.63
N ASN A 35 -12.74 -11.61 -8.79
CA ASN A 35 -11.54 -12.01 -9.53
C ASN A 35 -10.69 -13.10 -8.84
N VAL A 36 -11.01 -13.44 -7.59
CA VAL A 36 -10.34 -14.54 -6.85
C VAL A 36 -11.30 -15.68 -6.51
N GLY A 37 -12.53 -15.65 -7.02
CA GLY A 37 -13.50 -16.73 -6.88
C GLY A 37 -14.07 -16.90 -5.47
N ILE A 38 -13.95 -15.89 -4.59
CA ILE A 38 -14.48 -15.95 -3.23
C ILE A 38 -15.90 -15.36 -3.20
N ALA A 39 -16.86 -16.19 -2.77
CA ALA A 39 -18.24 -15.76 -2.52
C ALA A 39 -18.41 -15.33 -1.05
N LEU A 40 -18.99 -14.16 -0.82
CA LEU A 40 -19.34 -13.64 0.50
C LEU A 40 -20.80 -13.99 0.79
N ASP A 41 -21.02 -15.15 1.40
CA ASP A 41 -22.33 -15.79 1.54
C ASP A 41 -23.08 -15.44 2.84
N ASN A 42 -22.44 -14.69 3.75
CA ASN A 42 -23.02 -14.32 5.03
C ASN A 42 -22.66 -12.90 5.47
N THR A 43 -23.42 -12.38 6.43
CA THR A 43 -23.27 -11.00 6.93
C THR A 43 -21.92 -10.75 7.58
N SER A 44 -21.34 -11.74 8.26
CA SER A 44 -20.02 -11.64 8.88
C SER A 44 -18.89 -11.55 7.85
N ALA A 45 -18.98 -12.29 6.75
CA ALA A 45 -18.03 -12.23 5.64
C ALA A 45 -18.08 -10.85 4.95
N LEU A 46 -19.29 -10.34 4.68
CA LEU A 46 -19.49 -9.00 4.13
C LEU A 46 -18.95 -7.92 5.06
N SER A 47 -19.25 -8.00 6.36
CA SER A 47 -18.78 -7.05 7.38
C SER A 47 -17.25 -7.05 7.48
N SER A 48 -16.62 -8.23 7.52
CA SER A 48 -15.16 -8.38 7.57
C SER A 48 -14.49 -7.74 6.36
N MET A 49 -15.03 -7.97 5.16
CA MET A 49 -14.51 -7.37 3.93
C MET A 49 -14.64 -5.85 3.92
N ARG A 50 -15.77 -5.31 4.40
CA ARG A 50 -15.97 -3.86 4.56
C ARG A 50 -14.99 -3.24 5.55
N ALA A 51 -14.67 -3.94 6.63
CA ALA A 51 -13.71 -3.45 7.61
C ALA A 51 -12.28 -3.44 7.05
N VAL A 52 -11.80 -4.59 6.54
CA VAL A 52 -10.40 -4.79 6.15
C VAL A 52 -10.08 -4.18 4.79
N TYR A 53 -10.89 -4.44 3.76
CA TYR A 53 -10.64 -3.89 2.43
C TYR A 53 -11.27 -2.52 2.24
N GLY A 54 -12.33 -2.21 3.00
CA GLY A 54 -13.03 -0.95 2.92
C GLY A 54 -12.41 0.13 3.83
N GLY A 55 -12.84 0.15 5.09
CA GLY A 55 -12.49 1.19 6.05
C GLY A 55 -10.98 1.35 6.27
N MET A 56 -10.25 0.23 6.41
CA MET A 56 -8.80 0.27 6.62
C MET A 56 -8.04 0.85 5.42
N HIS A 57 -8.36 0.41 4.19
CA HIS A 57 -7.73 0.97 2.99
C HIS A 57 -8.11 2.45 2.79
N LEU A 58 -9.35 2.83 3.10
CA LEU A 58 -9.76 4.23 3.02
C LEU A 58 -8.91 5.11 3.96
N VAL A 59 -8.66 4.67 5.19
CA VAL A 59 -7.77 5.37 6.13
C VAL A 59 -6.33 5.45 5.60
N PHE A 60 -5.80 4.38 5.00
CA PHE A 60 -4.48 4.41 4.38
C PHE A 60 -4.40 5.43 3.25
N GLY A 61 -5.43 5.49 2.40
CA GLY A 61 -5.52 6.46 1.32
C GLY A 61 -5.58 7.90 1.83
N LEU A 62 -6.40 8.16 2.84
CA LEU A 62 -6.50 9.48 3.47
C LEU A 62 -5.20 9.90 4.17
N PHE A 63 -4.49 8.97 4.80
CA PHE A 63 -3.19 9.24 5.41
C PHE A 63 -2.11 9.54 4.36
N CYS A 64 -2.14 8.83 3.22
CA CYS A 64 -1.28 9.15 2.08
C CYS A 64 -1.58 10.55 1.53
N LEU A 65 -2.85 10.89 1.34
CA LEU A 65 -3.28 12.21 0.87
C LEU A 65 -2.85 13.32 1.83
N TRP A 66 -3.02 13.12 3.14
CA TRP A 66 -2.51 14.02 4.16
C TRP A 66 -0.99 14.22 4.04
N GLY A 67 -0.25 13.14 3.77
CA GLY A 67 1.19 13.14 3.52
C GLY A 67 1.65 14.04 2.38
N VAL A 68 0.84 14.11 1.32
CA VAL A 68 1.11 14.96 0.14
C VAL A 68 1.23 16.43 0.55
N PHE A 69 0.35 16.89 1.45
CA PHE A 69 0.29 18.30 1.88
C PHE A 69 1.13 18.63 3.12
N LYS A 70 1.46 17.63 3.95
CA LYS A 70 2.17 17.83 5.23
C LYS A 70 3.58 17.24 5.22
N LYS A 71 3.74 15.98 5.66
CA LYS A 71 5.03 15.28 5.76
C LYS A 71 4.94 13.90 5.10
N GLN A 72 5.88 13.58 4.20
CA GLN A 72 5.84 12.33 3.43
C GLN A 72 6.38 11.11 4.16
N VAL A 73 7.28 11.27 5.14
CA VAL A 73 8.02 10.16 5.75
C VAL A 73 7.08 9.13 6.39
N GLY A 74 6.09 9.57 7.17
CA GLY A 74 5.13 8.67 7.81
C GLY A 74 4.30 7.86 6.81
N PRO A 75 3.66 8.51 5.82
CA PRO A 75 2.91 7.80 4.79
C PRO A 75 3.75 6.89 3.89
N LEU A 76 5.00 7.29 3.56
CA LEU A 76 5.93 6.40 2.85
C LEU A 76 6.28 5.16 3.67
N LEU A 77 6.44 5.31 4.99
CA LEU A 77 6.65 4.18 5.90
C LEU A 77 5.42 3.27 5.92
N LEU A 78 4.21 3.83 6.00
CA LEU A 78 2.97 3.05 5.92
C LEU A 78 2.91 2.24 4.63
N VAL A 79 3.12 2.86 3.47
CA VAL A 79 3.09 2.17 2.16
C VAL A 79 4.14 1.06 2.11
N SER A 80 5.34 1.30 2.67
CA SER A 80 6.42 0.30 2.71
C SER A 80 6.02 -0.92 3.55
N LEU A 81 5.50 -0.72 4.76
CA LEU A 81 5.09 -1.80 5.66
C LEU A 81 3.89 -2.57 5.10
N TYR A 82 2.92 -1.85 4.53
CA TYR A 82 1.76 -2.43 3.86
C TYR A 82 2.21 -3.33 2.69
N ALA A 83 3.03 -2.79 1.78
CA ALA A 83 3.46 -3.51 0.60
C ALA A 83 4.36 -4.70 0.95
N SER A 84 5.24 -4.58 1.96
CA SER A 84 6.04 -5.71 2.43
C SER A 84 5.17 -6.82 3.00
N GLY A 85 4.13 -6.49 3.78
CA GLY A 85 3.21 -7.47 4.33
C GLY A 85 2.47 -8.24 3.23
N PHE A 86 1.99 -7.53 2.20
CA PHE A 86 1.35 -8.14 1.04
C PHE A 86 2.30 -9.05 0.25
N VAL A 87 3.50 -8.57 -0.09
CA VAL A 87 4.51 -9.37 -0.81
C VAL A 87 4.85 -10.64 -0.03
N ILE A 88 5.07 -10.54 1.28
CA ILE A 88 5.35 -11.70 2.13
C ILE A 88 4.18 -12.69 2.08
N GLY A 89 2.94 -12.20 2.25
CA GLY A 89 1.74 -13.04 2.18
C GLY A 89 1.56 -13.73 0.83
N ARG A 90 1.82 -13.03 -0.29
CA ARG A 90 1.78 -13.60 -1.65
C ARG A 90 2.86 -14.65 -1.86
N CYS A 91 4.09 -14.38 -1.44
CA CYS A 91 5.19 -15.34 -1.54
C CYS A 91 4.89 -16.60 -0.72
N ALA A 92 4.35 -16.45 0.50
CA ALA A 92 3.92 -17.58 1.31
C ALA A 92 2.83 -18.40 0.60
N GLY A 93 1.79 -17.76 0.07
CA GLY A 93 0.75 -18.44 -0.70
C GLY A 93 1.29 -19.14 -1.95
N ILE A 94 2.22 -18.53 -2.68
CA ILE A 94 2.86 -19.17 -3.85
C ILE A 94 3.65 -20.43 -3.43
N LEU A 95 4.36 -20.34 -2.31
CA LEU A 95 5.19 -21.44 -1.81
C LEU A 95 4.35 -22.60 -1.27
N LEU A 96 3.24 -22.30 -0.59
CA LEU A 96 2.41 -23.28 0.11
C LEU A 96 1.28 -23.83 -0.77
N ASP A 97 0.63 -22.97 -1.56
CA ASP A 97 -0.59 -23.28 -2.31
C ASP A 97 -0.39 -23.29 -3.83
N GLY A 98 0.76 -22.79 -4.31
CA GLY A 98 1.14 -22.78 -5.73
C GLY A 98 0.81 -21.49 -6.49
N LYS A 99 0.97 -21.52 -7.82
CA LYS A 99 0.87 -20.32 -8.66
C LYS A 99 -0.57 -19.74 -8.67
N PRO A 100 -0.76 -18.44 -8.38
CA PRO A 100 -2.07 -17.82 -8.39
C PRO A 100 -2.49 -17.42 -9.81
N ASN A 101 -3.74 -16.96 -9.94
CA ASN A 101 -4.27 -16.45 -11.21
C ASN A 101 -3.61 -15.12 -11.65
N GLU A 102 -3.92 -14.67 -12.87
CA GLU A 102 -3.32 -13.46 -13.45
C GLU A 102 -3.66 -12.18 -12.68
N PHE A 103 -4.87 -12.10 -12.12
CA PHE A 103 -5.29 -10.96 -11.31
C PHE A 103 -4.40 -10.80 -10.08
N VAL A 104 -4.25 -11.86 -9.29
CA VAL A 104 -3.38 -11.88 -8.11
C VAL A 104 -1.90 -11.66 -8.50
N THR A 105 -1.46 -12.22 -9.63
CA THR A 105 -0.11 -11.99 -10.13
C THR A 105 0.15 -10.50 -10.43
N THR A 106 -0.83 -9.81 -11.03
CA THR A 106 -0.76 -8.37 -11.31
C THR A 106 -0.69 -7.54 -10.03
N TRP A 107 -1.46 -7.93 -9.01
CA TRP A 107 -1.40 -7.31 -7.69
C TRP A 107 -0.02 -7.50 -7.03
N LEU A 108 0.55 -8.70 -7.07
CA LEU A 108 1.90 -8.96 -6.56
C LEU A 108 2.94 -8.06 -7.22
N LEU A 109 2.89 -7.88 -8.55
CA LEU A 109 3.80 -6.96 -9.25
C LEU A 109 3.60 -5.51 -8.81
N THR A 110 2.35 -5.09 -8.61
CA THR A 110 2.02 -3.75 -8.12
C THR A 110 2.51 -3.52 -6.69
N GLU A 111 2.37 -4.53 -5.82
CA GLU A 111 2.84 -4.53 -4.44
C GLU A 111 4.38 -4.43 -4.40
N LEU A 112 5.09 -5.24 -5.20
CA LEU A 112 6.56 -5.18 -5.32
C LEU A 112 7.04 -3.82 -5.83
N PHE A 113 6.43 -3.30 -6.88
CA PHE A 113 6.77 -1.98 -7.41
C PHE A 113 6.58 -0.89 -6.35
N SER A 114 5.44 -0.92 -5.65
CA SER A 114 5.11 0.05 -4.62
C SER A 114 6.09 -0.01 -3.45
N LEU A 115 6.50 -1.22 -3.04
CA LEU A 115 7.50 -1.46 -2.00
C LEU A 115 8.86 -0.86 -2.37
N ILE A 116 9.35 -1.16 -3.58
CA ILE A 116 10.65 -0.68 -4.06
C ILE A 116 10.66 0.86 -4.09
N VAL A 117 9.61 1.46 -4.65
CA VAL A 117 9.50 2.92 -4.75
C VAL A 117 9.37 3.57 -3.37
N SER A 118 8.52 3.04 -2.48
CA SER A 118 8.30 3.63 -1.16
C SER A 118 9.55 3.56 -0.29
N VAL A 119 10.25 2.42 -0.27
CA VAL A 119 11.50 2.23 0.47
C VAL A 119 12.61 3.11 -0.10
N GLY A 120 12.76 3.13 -1.43
CA GLY A 120 13.77 3.97 -2.09
C GLY A 120 13.58 5.46 -1.80
N LEU A 121 12.34 5.94 -1.83
CA LEU A 121 12.01 7.32 -1.47
C LEU A 121 12.25 7.60 0.02
N LEU A 122 11.89 6.66 0.91
CA LEU A 122 12.09 6.79 2.35
C LEU A 122 13.59 6.92 2.67
N MET A 123 14.42 6.03 2.13
CA MET A 123 15.88 6.05 2.30
C MET A 123 16.49 7.35 1.74
N ALA A 124 16.06 7.79 0.56
CA ALA A 124 16.55 9.02 -0.06
C ALA A 124 16.17 10.28 0.75
N MET A 125 15.06 10.25 1.49
CA MET A 125 14.64 11.33 2.37
C MET A 125 15.38 11.32 3.71
N GLN A 126 15.68 10.15 4.28
CA GLN A 126 16.41 10.01 5.54
C GLN A 126 17.90 10.36 5.42
N ARG A 127 18.56 10.01 4.30
CA ARG A 127 19.97 10.39 4.04
C ARG A 127 20.23 11.89 4.02
N LYS A 128 19.19 12.72 3.88
CA LYS A 128 19.30 14.19 3.95
C LYS A 128 19.18 14.74 5.36
N VAL A 129 18.81 13.91 6.33
CA VAL A 129 18.57 14.31 7.72
C VAL A 129 19.79 14.05 8.61
N GLU A 130 20.67 13.10 8.25
CA GLU A 130 21.92 12.87 8.99
C GLU A 130 22.91 14.05 8.79
N PRO A 131 23.36 14.72 9.87
CA PRO A 131 24.41 15.74 9.79
C PRO A 131 25.75 15.08 9.46
N LYS A 132 26.59 15.78 8.68
CA LYS A 132 28.02 15.42 8.52
C LYS A 132 28.63 15.24 9.93
N PRO A 133 29.37 14.15 10.21
CA PRO A 133 30.12 14.06 11.44
C PRO A 133 31.07 15.26 11.48
N ALA A 134 31.03 16.01 12.58
CA ALA A 134 31.96 17.10 12.80
C ALA A 134 33.37 16.51 12.68
N THR A 135 34.15 17.00 11.70
CA THR A 135 35.58 16.77 11.64
C THR A 135 36.15 17.18 12.98
N ALA A 136 36.54 16.18 13.78
CA ALA A 136 37.31 16.40 15.00
C ALA A 136 38.62 17.08 14.57
N LEU A 137 38.73 18.36 14.91
CA LEU A 137 39.98 19.12 14.92
C LEU A 137 40.79 18.72 16.16
#